data_AF-A0A6L4Z8U4-F1
#
_entry.id   AF-A0A6L4Z8U4-F1
#
_cell.length_a   1.000
_cell.length_b   1.000
_cell.length_c   1.000
_cell.angle_alpha   90.00
_cell.angle_beta   90.00
_cell.angle_gamma   90.00
#
_symmetry.space_group_name_H-M   'P 1'
#
loop_
_entity.id
_entity.type
_entity.pdbx_description
1 polymer ?
#
loop_
_entity_poly.entity_id
_entity_poly.type
_entity_poly.pdbx_seq_one_letter_code
_entity_poly.pdbx_strand_id
1 'polypeptide(L)'
;MSFKIFILQLSGRLKQVETVEKQRKILQDDYFEFQKVDSSEELKKYLELEKEINSDEFKKKKTEIEALQFKGSKEYNQLKEFEVLTKKRAIKNYFKIFRSPELERFKKFKSSEKLAEYYQLFEYVREGQFDKDKKEILGQVFKGSVEEKHWIDFKKVEKKAGIKAFKELDKSDLLNKHEIFGKSEKLKNFVQLRNTPGKDKLKQKEYKSLKRDREIRSYFKFEESKKLKLYRETASSRMLKSYYELKAFVESENFKKQEAFLKDNKKFEKSEANKKYIRFKQLSSDPDIKFFLGFEKSSLYKNYLDVVESFDLKRYDELEELIGSKEFKERKSYLEDKKKWEKTEEFTRLDRYLAMKKLPHIVKYFKYKVTSVFDYLKTWEVVFEDDFLKPQLDAEKWATTSYMADKLLGDNYSLVGDNYVFTNGKNLKISGKLNIEVRKEKAAGKVWKMPAGFIPVEMDYTSGIISSWKSCWLEDGIIEAKIRFAPVKQIVSSIYLAGEQNMPRVNLLEMGNKNRLGVLTLNSGKANVDGMDISNLKKGWYIFTVVKQGNNFTWKINETEIITVQSTEMNTKLHLNASIIVVNDVPGSQLPAGFEIDWVKCYRKRLN
;
A
#
# COMPACT_ATOMS: atom_id res chain seq x y z
N MET A 1 -24.67 -63.22 53.11
CA MET A 1 -25.21 -62.20 52.19
C MET A 1 -24.26 -61.01 52.15
N SER A 2 -23.90 -60.53 50.97
CA SER A 2 -22.99 -59.39 50.83
C SER A 2 -23.73 -58.05 50.90
N PHE A 3 -23.32 -57.17 51.83
CA PHE A 3 -23.82 -55.79 51.90
C PHE A 3 -23.22 -54.89 50.82
N LYS A 4 -22.11 -55.29 50.18
CA LYS A 4 -21.39 -54.47 49.19
C LYS A 4 -22.29 -54.10 48.00
N ILE A 5 -23.00 -55.06 47.41
CA ILE A 5 -23.91 -54.82 46.28
C ILE A 5 -25.05 -53.88 46.67
N PHE A 6 -25.62 -54.08 47.86
CA PHE A 6 -26.69 -53.23 48.38
C PHE A 6 -26.23 -51.77 48.53
N ILE A 7 -25.06 -51.56 49.13
CA ILE A 7 -24.46 -50.22 49.31
C ILE A 7 -24.15 -49.58 47.95
N LEU A 8 -23.59 -50.32 46.98
CA LEU A 8 -23.28 -49.80 45.64
C LEU A 8 -24.54 -49.33 44.89
N GLN A 9 -25.66 -50.06 45.04
CA GLN A 9 -26.94 -49.66 44.46
C GLN A 9 -27.54 -48.43 45.17
N LEU A 10 -27.56 -48.40 46.50
CA LEU A 10 -28.13 -47.28 47.27
C LEU A 10 -27.36 -45.98 47.09
N SER A 11 -26.03 -46.06 47.03
CA SER A 11 -25.16 -44.90 46.82
C SER A 11 -25.12 -44.41 45.36
N GLY A 12 -25.81 -45.09 44.43
CA GLY A 12 -25.77 -44.77 43.00
C GLY A 12 -24.42 -45.04 42.33
N ARG A 13 -23.48 -45.71 43.01
CA ARG A 13 -22.16 -46.05 42.47
C ARG A 13 -22.22 -47.17 41.42
N LEU A 14 -23.25 -48.01 41.50
CA LEU A 14 -23.57 -48.95 40.42
C LEU A 14 -24.38 -48.21 39.35
N LYS A 15 -23.72 -47.87 38.23
CA LYS A 15 -24.36 -47.15 37.11
C LYS A 15 -25.51 -47.97 36.50
N GLN A 16 -26.48 -47.29 35.91
CA GLN A 16 -27.49 -47.93 35.05
C GLN A 16 -26.84 -48.45 33.76
N VAL A 17 -27.31 -49.60 33.26
CA VAL A 17 -26.71 -50.24 32.08
C VAL A 17 -26.84 -49.37 30.83
N GLU A 18 -27.98 -48.69 30.67
CA GLU A 18 -28.25 -47.78 29.55
C GLU A 18 -27.28 -46.59 29.57
N THR A 19 -26.91 -46.11 30.77
CA THR A 19 -25.92 -45.04 30.93
C THR A 19 -24.52 -45.50 30.53
N VAL A 20 -24.14 -46.73 30.91
CA VAL A 20 -22.86 -47.33 30.51
C VAL A 20 -22.78 -47.50 29.00
N GLU A 21 -23.81 -48.09 28.38
CA GLU A 21 -23.85 -48.29 26.93
C GLU A 21 -23.81 -46.97 26.17
N LYS A 22 -24.55 -45.95 26.63
CA LYS A 22 -24.50 -44.60 26.05
C LYS A 22 -23.10 -43.97 26.16
N GLN A 23 -22.45 -44.08 27.32
CA GLN A 23 -21.09 -43.56 27.52
C GLN A 23 -20.07 -44.26 26.62
N ARG A 24 -20.13 -45.60 26.51
CA ARG A 24 -19.27 -46.38 25.62
C ARG A 24 -19.46 -46.00 24.17
N LYS A 25 -20.72 -45.85 23.72
CA LYS A 25 -21.03 -45.42 22.36
C LYS A 25 -20.49 -44.02 22.05
N ILE A 26 -20.70 -43.05 22.94
CA ILE A 26 -20.16 -41.70 22.79
C ILE A 26 -18.63 -41.75 22.70
N LEU A 27 -17.97 -42.51 23.58
CA LEU A 27 -16.51 -42.64 23.56
C LEU A 27 -16.00 -43.26 22.25
N GLN A 28 -16.72 -44.25 21.72
CA GLN A 28 -16.38 -44.89 20.45
C GLN A 28 -16.57 -43.93 19.26
N ASP A 29 -17.71 -43.23 19.21
CA ASP A 29 -18.00 -42.23 18.17
C ASP A 29 -16.96 -41.08 18.23
N ASP A 30 -16.59 -40.63 19.43
CA ASP A 30 -15.54 -39.62 19.67
C ASP A 30 -14.15 -40.11 19.21
N TYR A 31 -13.84 -41.39 19.40
CA TYR A 31 -12.58 -41.98 18.96
C TYR A 31 -12.48 -42.04 17.44
N PHE A 32 -13.56 -42.41 16.75
CA PHE A 32 -13.60 -42.39 15.29
C PHE A 32 -13.45 -40.97 14.73
N GLU A 33 -14.10 -39.98 15.33
CA GLU A 33 -13.90 -38.58 14.98
C GLU A 33 -12.44 -38.16 15.22
N PHE A 34 -11.86 -38.54 16.36
CA PHE A 34 -10.45 -38.28 16.68
C PHE A 34 -9.51 -38.82 15.61
N GLN A 35 -9.66 -40.10 15.20
CA GLN A 35 -8.84 -40.72 14.15
C GLN A 35 -9.02 -40.03 12.78
N LYS A 36 -10.25 -39.64 12.45
CA LYS A 36 -10.55 -38.90 11.22
C LYS A 36 -9.85 -37.54 11.20
N VAL A 37 -9.86 -36.81 12.32
CA VAL A 37 -9.18 -35.51 12.43
C VAL A 37 -7.66 -35.66 12.45
N ASP A 38 -7.14 -36.67 13.15
CA ASP A 38 -5.69 -36.94 13.25
C ASP A 38 -5.05 -37.14 11.87
N SER A 39 -5.76 -37.78 10.96
CA SER A 39 -5.34 -38.05 9.58
C SER A 39 -5.77 -36.97 8.57
N SER A 40 -6.43 -35.90 9.01
CA SER A 40 -7.02 -34.90 8.11
C SER A 40 -6.01 -33.88 7.57
N GLU A 41 -6.17 -33.49 6.31
CA GLU A 41 -5.45 -32.35 5.72
C GLU A 41 -5.80 -31.02 6.39
N GLU A 42 -6.98 -30.91 6.99
CA GLU A 42 -7.39 -29.72 7.74
C GLU A 42 -6.56 -29.53 9.01
N LEU A 43 -6.31 -30.61 9.77
CA LEU A 43 -5.44 -30.56 10.94
C LEU A 43 -3.99 -30.22 10.53
N LYS A 44 -3.49 -30.78 9.43
CA LYS A 44 -2.14 -30.44 8.91
C LYS A 44 -2.02 -28.94 8.63
N LYS A 45 -2.98 -28.37 7.90
CA LYS A 45 -3.03 -26.92 7.62
C LYS A 45 -3.12 -26.09 8.89
N TYR A 46 -3.90 -26.53 9.88
CA TYR A 46 -3.96 -25.86 11.19
C TYR A 46 -2.58 -25.80 11.85
N LEU A 47 -1.87 -26.92 11.90
CA LEU A 47 -0.55 -27.02 12.51
C LEU A 47 0.52 -26.20 11.77
N GLU A 48 0.46 -26.16 10.44
CA GLU A 48 1.32 -25.32 9.61
C GLU A 48 1.10 -23.83 9.90
N LEU A 49 -0.17 -23.38 9.90
CA LEU A 49 -0.53 -22.01 10.24
C LEU A 49 -0.13 -21.67 11.68
N GLU A 50 -0.34 -22.57 12.64
CA GLU A 50 0.06 -22.38 14.03
C GLU A 50 1.57 -22.17 14.15
N LYS A 51 2.37 -22.95 13.42
CA LYS A 51 3.82 -22.82 13.39
C LYS A 51 4.23 -21.48 12.77
N GLU A 52 3.63 -21.10 11.64
CA GLU A 52 3.91 -19.83 10.96
C GLU A 52 3.59 -18.63 11.86
N ILE A 53 2.38 -18.58 12.43
CA ILE A 53 1.90 -17.45 13.24
C ILE A 53 2.69 -17.30 14.55
N ASN A 54 3.14 -18.41 15.13
CA ASN A 54 3.95 -18.38 16.34
C ASN A 54 5.44 -18.08 16.08
N SER A 55 5.87 -18.05 14.81
CA SER A 55 7.26 -17.74 14.44
C SER A 55 7.64 -16.30 14.79
N ASP A 56 8.92 -16.10 15.09
CA ASP A 56 9.45 -14.75 15.37
C ASP A 56 9.41 -13.86 14.13
N GLU A 57 9.53 -14.45 12.94
CA GLU A 57 9.41 -13.74 11.67
C GLU A 57 8.01 -13.11 11.50
N PHE A 58 6.95 -13.90 11.73
CA PHE A 58 5.57 -13.41 11.64
C PHE A 58 5.30 -12.30 12.66
N LYS A 59 5.73 -12.50 13.91
CA LYS A 59 5.59 -11.50 14.99
C LYS A 59 6.33 -10.21 14.65
N LYS A 60 7.58 -10.32 14.18
CA LYS A 60 8.40 -9.19 13.77
C LYS A 60 7.74 -8.43 12.62
N LYS A 61 7.32 -9.13 11.57
CA LYS A 61 6.64 -8.52 10.41
C LYS A 61 5.37 -7.77 10.81
N LYS A 62 4.55 -8.35 11.70
CA LYS A 62 3.39 -7.66 12.28
C LYS A 62 3.79 -6.37 12.97
N THR A 63 4.76 -6.42 13.88
CA THR A 63 5.20 -5.23 14.62
C THR A 63 5.80 -4.15 13.71
N GLU A 64 6.56 -4.55 12.68
CA GLU A 64 7.13 -3.63 11.71
C GLU A 64 6.04 -2.91 10.92
N ILE A 65 5.05 -3.64 10.41
CA ILE A 65 3.93 -3.05 9.65
C ILE A 65 3.09 -2.14 10.54
N GLU A 66 2.77 -2.55 11.76
CA GLU A 66 2.00 -1.74 12.71
C GLU A 66 2.76 -0.46 13.12
N ALA A 67 4.09 -0.51 13.22
CA ALA A 67 4.93 0.64 13.56
C ALA A 67 5.08 1.66 12.42
N LEU A 68 4.79 1.30 11.17
CA LEU A 68 4.81 2.25 10.06
C LEU A 68 3.76 3.33 10.27
N GLN A 69 4.19 4.58 10.30
CA GLN A 69 3.33 5.75 10.49
C GLN A 69 3.76 6.89 9.59
N PHE A 70 2.81 7.70 9.16
CA PHE A 70 3.12 8.86 8.33
C PHE A 70 3.97 9.87 9.11
N LYS A 71 3.60 10.20 10.36
CA LYS A 71 4.37 11.13 11.18
C LYS A 71 5.78 10.58 11.47
N GLY A 72 6.81 11.35 11.11
CA GLY A 72 8.21 10.94 11.27
C GLY A 72 8.76 10.11 10.10
N SER A 73 7.94 9.75 9.11
CA SER A 73 8.40 9.14 7.86
C SER A 73 9.17 10.12 6.97
N LYS A 74 9.86 9.59 5.97
CA LYS A 74 10.53 10.38 4.93
C LYS A 74 9.50 11.25 4.19
N GLU A 75 8.35 10.67 3.87
CA GLU A 75 7.25 11.27 3.15
C GLU A 75 6.67 12.47 3.92
N TYR A 76 6.52 12.34 5.23
CA TYR A 76 6.11 13.45 6.10
C TYR A 76 7.14 14.58 6.13
N ASN A 77 8.43 14.25 6.20
CA ASN A 77 9.49 15.25 6.18
C ASN A 77 9.55 16.00 4.84
N GLN A 78 9.37 15.31 3.72
CA GLN A 78 9.28 15.91 2.38
C GLN A 78 8.07 16.85 2.27
N LEU A 79 6.89 16.43 2.75
CA LEU A 79 5.70 17.28 2.75
C LEU A 79 5.92 18.53 3.62
N LYS A 80 6.51 18.36 4.81
CA LYS A 80 6.80 19.48 5.72
C LYS A 80 7.82 20.44 5.12
N GLU A 81 8.86 19.93 4.46
CA GLU A 81 9.85 20.73 3.73
C GLU A 81 9.16 21.55 2.63
N PHE A 82 8.30 20.93 1.84
CA PHE A 82 7.52 21.60 0.81
C PHE A 82 6.64 22.72 1.39
N GLU A 83 5.92 22.46 2.49
CA GLU A 83 5.10 23.46 3.16
C GLU A 83 5.92 24.66 3.65
N VAL A 84 7.14 24.43 4.14
CA VAL A 84 8.07 25.49 4.56
C VAL A 84 8.53 26.32 3.36
N LEU A 85 8.95 25.68 2.27
CA LEU A 85 9.36 26.37 1.04
C LEU A 85 8.20 27.17 0.42
N THR A 86 6.99 26.59 0.40
CA THR A 86 5.76 27.26 -0.03
C THR A 86 5.50 28.54 0.77
N LYS A 87 5.82 28.53 2.08
CA LYS A 87 5.63 29.67 2.97
C LYS A 87 6.74 30.71 2.85
N LYS A 88 7.91 30.36 2.31
CA LYS A 88 9.10 31.22 2.19
C LYS A 88 8.78 32.45 1.35
N ARG A 89 9.04 33.64 1.91
CA ARG A 89 8.71 34.94 1.28
C ARG A 89 9.33 35.08 -0.11
N ALA A 90 10.57 34.62 -0.29
CA ALA A 90 11.29 34.71 -1.56
C ALA A 90 10.60 33.91 -2.68
N ILE A 91 10.20 32.67 -2.40
CA ILE A 91 9.45 31.80 -3.34
C ILE A 91 8.06 32.39 -3.64
N LYS A 92 7.32 32.85 -2.62
CA LYS A 92 6.03 33.53 -2.84
C LYS A 92 6.15 34.76 -3.73
N ASN A 93 7.16 35.59 -3.50
CA ASN A 93 7.39 36.79 -4.30
C ASN A 93 7.82 36.45 -5.73
N TYR A 94 8.59 35.37 -5.91
CA TYR A 94 8.94 34.87 -7.24
C TYR A 94 7.69 34.50 -8.03
N PHE A 95 6.79 33.69 -7.47
CA PHE A 95 5.57 33.28 -8.18
C PHE A 95 4.58 34.43 -8.45
N LYS A 96 4.63 35.54 -7.70
CA LYS A 96 3.88 36.77 -8.03
C LYS A 96 4.31 37.39 -9.36
N ILE A 97 5.56 37.20 -9.78
CA ILE A 97 6.16 37.83 -10.96
C ILE A 97 6.42 36.84 -12.10
N PHE A 98 6.75 35.58 -11.80
CA PHE A 98 7.16 34.56 -12.79
C PHE A 98 6.19 34.42 -13.97
N ARG A 99 4.89 34.61 -13.74
CA ARG A 99 3.83 34.60 -14.78
C ARG A 99 3.04 35.90 -14.83
N SER A 100 3.61 37.01 -14.37
CA SER A 100 2.90 38.28 -14.36
C SER A 100 2.98 38.97 -15.73
N PRO A 101 1.89 39.63 -16.20
CA PRO A 101 1.90 40.40 -17.44
C PRO A 101 2.98 41.48 -17.46
N GLU A 102 3.36 42.01 -16.30
CA GLU A 102 4.41 43.02 -16.15
C GLU A 102 5.79 42.46 -16.50
N LEU A 103 6.11 41.22 -16.09
CA LEU A 103 7.38 40.59 -16.45
C LEU A 103 7.46 40.32 -17.97
N GLU A 104 6.36 39.87 -18.57
CA GLU A 104 6.29 39.67 -20.02
C GLU A 104 6.45 40.99 -20.78
N ARG A 105 5.72 42.04 -20.36
CA ARG A 105 5.86 43.40 -20.90
C ARG A 105 7.30 43.89 -20.78
N PHE A 106 7.94 43.70 -19.63
CA PHE A 106 9.33 44.10 -19.39
C PHE A 106 10.30 43.36 -20.31
N LYS A 107 10.19 42.02 -20.41
CA LYS A 107 11.03 41.20 -21.31
C LYS A 107 10.87 41.61 -22.77
N LYS A 108 9.64 41.84 -23.23
CA LYS A 108 9.36 42.30 -24.59
C LYS A 108 9.94 43.69 -24.86
N PHE A 109 9.74 44.63 -23.95
CA PHE A 109 10.21 46.01 -24.13
C PHE A 109 11.73 46.16 -24.04
N LYS A 110 12.43 45.24 -23.34
CA LYS A 110 13.89 45.22 -23.22
C LYS A 110 14.63 45.23 -24.57
N SER A 111 14.01 44.66 -25.62
CA SER A 111 14.57 44.59 -26.98
C SER A 111 14.00 45.64 -27.93
N SER A 112 13.24 46.62 -27.43
CA SER A 112 12.59 47.62 -28.28
C SER A 112 13.59 48.67 -28.79
N GLU A 113 13.42 49.07 -30.06
CA GLU A 113 14.15 50.19 -30.65
C GLU A 113 13.95 51.48 -29.86
N LYS A 114 12.74 51.69 -29.32
CA LYS A 114 12.42 52.85 -28.47
C LYS A 114 13.31 52.91 -27.22
N LEU A 115 13.55 51.78 -26.55
CA LEU A 115 14.43 51.72 -25.38
C LEU A 115 15.90 51.92 -25.77
N ALA A 116 16.33 51.35 -26.90
CA ALA A 116 17.67 51.56 -27.43
C ALA A 116 17.92 53.04 -27.78
N GLU A 117 16.97 53.70 -28.45
CA GLU A 117 17.01 55.13 -28.75
C GLU A 117 17.14 55.97 -27.46
N TYR A 118 16.37 55.62 -26.41
CA TYR A 118 16.46 56.29 -25.12
C TYR A 118 17.85 56.18 -24.50
N TYR A 119 18.46 54.99 -24.46
CA TYR A 119 19.79 54.82 -23.87
C TYR A 119 20.87 55.55 -24.68
N GLN A 120 20.82 55.52 -26.01
CA GLN A 120 21.74 56.29 -26.86
C GLN A 120 21.64 57.80 -26.59
N LEU A 121 20.43 58.34 -26.50
CA LEU A 121 20.21 59.76 -26.19
C LEU A 121 20.57 60.10 -24.74
N PHE A 122 20.31 59.18 -23.81
CA PHE A 122 20.71 59.31 -22.41
C PHE A 122 22.23 59.39 -22.27
N GLU A 123 22.98 58.54 -22.96
CA GLU A 123 24.45 58.59 -23.03
C GLU A 123 24.92 59.91 -23.65
N TYR A 124 24.38 60.30 -24.81
CA TYR A 124 24.71 61.59 -25.46
C TYR A 124 24.53 62.80 -24.52
N VAL A 125 23.47 62.79 -23.69
CA VAL A 125 23.22 63.85 -22.70
C VAL A 125 24.13 63.71 -21.47
N ARG A 126 24.27 62.51 -20.93
CA ARG A 126 24.99 62.24 -19.67
C ARG A 126 26.51 62.33 -19.81
N GLU A 127 27.06 61.90 -20.93
CA GLU A 127 28.51 61.92 -21.21
C GLU A 127 29.01 63.33 -21.60
N GLY A 128 28.13 64.32 -21.60
CA GLY A 128 28.48 65.73 -21.80
C GLY A 128 28.64 66.14 -23.26
N GLN A 129 28.37 65.27 -24.23
CA GLN A 129 28.42 65.63 -25.65
C GLN A 129 27.36 66.67 -26.00
N PHE A 130 26.14 66.55 -25.45
CA PHE A 130 25.12 67.59 -25.59
C PHE A 130 25.58 68.97 -25.11
N ASP A 131 26.26 69.03 -23.96
CA ASP A 131 26.74 70.30 -23.40
C ASP A 131 27.85 70.91 -24.24
N LYS A 132 28.70 70.08 -24.87
CA LYS A 132 29.70 70.53 -25.85
C LYS A 132 29.02 71.14 -27.08
N ASP A 133 28.13 70.38 -27.73
CA ASP A 133 27.43 70.83 -28.94
C ASP A 133 26.63 72.12 -28.68
N LYS A 134 25.95 72.21 -27.53
CA LYS A 134 25.23 73.41 -27.10
C LYS A 134 26.16 74.62 -26.95
N LYS A 135 27.29 74.46 -26.28
CA LYS A 135 28.29 75.54 -26.11
C LYS A 135 28.87 75.98 -27.45
N GLU A 136 29.22 75.03 -28.32
CA GLU A 136 29.78 75.30 -29.63
C GLU A 136 28.79 76.09 -30.51
N ILE A 137 27.53 75.65 -30.60
CA ILE A 137 26.50 76.33 -31.40
C ILE A 137 26.21 77.73 -30.85
N LEU A 138 26.08 77.89 -29.53
CA LEU A 138 25.83 79.20 -28.93
C LEU A 138 27.03 80.16 -29.06
N GLY A 139 28.25 79.62 -29.09
CA GLY A 139 29.49 80.38 -29.29
C GLY A 139 29.66 80.95 -30.70
N GLN A 140 28.95 80.43 -31.70
CA GLN A 140 28.94 80.94 -33.07
C GLN A 140 28.09 82.22 -33.16
N VAL A 141 28.72 83.37 -32.94
CA VAL A 141 28.09 84.71 -32.95
C VAL A 141 28.64 85.57 -34.08
N PHE A 142 27.80 86.44 -34.65
CA PHE A 142 28.25 87.35 -35.71
C PHE A 142 29.30 88.33 -35.19
N LYS A 143 29.13 88.84 -33.97
CA LYS A 143 30.06 89.79 -33.37
C LYS A 143 31.39 89.12 -33.03
N GLY A 144 32.50 89.57 -33.62
CA GLY A 144 33.83 88.98 -33.52
C GLY A 144 34.10 87.86 -34.55
N SER A 145 33.16 87.56 -35.43
CA SER A 145 33.33 86.55 -36.49
C SER A 145 34.17 87.06 -37.66
N VAL A 146 34.63 86.13 -38.48
CA VAL A 146 35.33 86.42 -39.75
C VAL A 146 34.36 87.12 -40.72
N GLU A 147 33.08 86.76 -40.69
CA GLU A 147 32.01 87.33 -41.48
C GLU A 147 31.77 88.81 -41.13
N GLU A 148 31.72 89.17 -39.84
CA GLU A 148 31.64 90.57 -39.41
C GLU A 148 32.89 91.35 -39.84
N LYS A 149 34.08 90.75 -39.74
CA LYS A 149 35.33 91.39 -40.20
C LYS A 149 35.27 91.72 -41.69
N HIS A 150 34.86 90.78 -42.54
CA HIS A 150 34.69 91.01 -43.97
C HIS A 150 33.62 92.06 -44.28
N TRP A 151 32.51 92.08 -43.51
CA TRP A 151 31.49 93.13 -43.63
C TRP A 151 32.01 94.50 -43.22
N ILE A 152 32.75 94.60 -42.13
CA ILE A 152 33.40 95.84 -41.67
C ILE A 152 34.41 96.31 -42.71
N ASP A 153 35.25 95.42 -43.24
CA ASP A 153 36.26 95.77 -44.24
C ASP A 153 35.61 96.22 -45.55
N PHE A 154 34.54 95.56 -45.99
CA PHE A 154 33.70 96.02 -47.10
C PHE A 154 33.19 97.45 -46.85
N LYS A 155 32.60 97.71 -45.67
CA LYS A 155 32.07 99.04 -45.31
C LYS A 155 33.16 100.10 -45.18
N LYS A 156 34.36 99.74 -44.72
CA LYS A 156 35.52 100.65 -44.65
C LYS A 156 36.01 101.03 -46.04
N VAL A 157 36.20 100.06 -46.92
CA VAL A 157 36.64 100.30 -48.30
C VAL A 157 35.60 101.11 -49.07
N GLU A 158 34.31 100.80 -48.89
CA GLU A 158 33.18 101.53 -49.48
C GLU A 158 33.18 103.04 -49.16
N LYS A 159 33.66 103.42 -47.97
CA LYS A 159 33.71 104.82 -47.51
C LYS A 159 34.94 105.60 -47.97
N LYS A 160 35.95 104.94 -48.55
CA LYS A 160 37.18 105.64 -48.99
C LYS A 160 36.85 106.65 -50.09
N ALA A 161 37.45 107.84 -50.00
CA ALA A 161 37.16 108.95 -50.91
C ALA A 161 37.32 108.60 -52.39
N GLY A 162 38.30 107.75 -52.73
CA GLY A 162 38.50 107.23 -54.09
C GLY A 162 37.34 106.36 -54.57
N ILE A 163 36.88 105.39 -53.78
CA ILE A 163 35.73 104.53 -54.13
C ILE A 163 34.44 105.35 -54.22
N LYS A 164 34.26 106.34 -53.34
CA LYS A 164 33.10 107.25 -53.40
C LYS A 164 33.13 108.13 -54.66
N ALA A 165 34.28 108.72 -54.98
CA ALA A 165 34.46 109.46 -56.24
C ALA A 165 34.27 108.56 -57.46
N PHE A 166 34.73 107.31 -57.40
CA PHE A 166 34.49 106.30 -58.43
C PHE A 166 33.00 106.02 -58.61
N LYS A 167 32.27 105.64 -57.55
CA LYS A 167 30.82 105.41 -57.63
C LYS A 167 30.01 106.60 -58.16
N GLU A 168 30.44 107.83 -57.85
CA GLU A 168 29.73 109.04 -58.24
C GLU A 168 30.08 109.54 -59.66
N LEU A 169 31.29 109.26 -60.17
CA LEU A 169 31.75 109.73 -61.48
C LEU A 169 31.79 108.64 -62.55
N ASP A 170 31.97 107.37 -62.18
CA ASP A 170 32.01 106.25 -63.12
C ASP A 170 30.70 106.23 -63.91
N LYS A 171 30.82 106.28 -65.25
CA LYS A 171 29.68 106.36 -66.18
C LYS A 171 28.76 107.57 -65.95
N SER A 172 29.21 108.62 -65.25
CA SER A 172 28.43 109.85 -65.09
C SER A 172 28.45 110.70 -66.36
N ASP A 173 27.35 111.40 -66.63
CA ASP A 173 27.24 112.33 -67.75
C ASP A 173 28.27 113.47 -67.69
N LEU A 174 28.64 113.89 -66.47
CA LEU A 174 29.62 114.94 -66.24
C LEU A 174 31.02 114.51 -66.68
N LEU A 175 31.45 113.30 -66.31
CA LEU A 175 32.73 112.73 -66.73
C LEU A 175 32.75 112.53 -68.25
N ASN A 176 31.67 112.00 -68.81
CA ASN A 176 31.56 111.73 -70.24
C ASN A 176 31.65 113.03 -71.07
N LYS A 177 30.87 114.07 -70.70
CA LYS A 177 30.94 115.39 -71.35
C LYS A 177 32.34 116.02 -71.26
N HIS A 178 33.01 115.84 -70.12
CA HIS A 178 34.38 116.32 -69.94
C HIS A 178 35.37 115.60 -70.85
N GLU A 179 35.36 114.27 -70.91
CA GLU A 179 36.25 113.50 -71.79
C GLU A 179 36.01 113.80 -73.27
N ILE A 180 34.75 114.03 -73.66
CA ILE A 180 34.39 114.45 -75.03
C ILE A 180 34.92 115.87 -75.32
N PHE A 181 34.66 116.84 -74.44
CA PHE A 181 35.11 118.22 -74.65
C PHE A 181 36.65 118.34 -74.65
N GLY A 182 37.35 117.50 -73.89
CA GLY A 182 38.81 117.42 -73.87
C GLY A 182 39.45 117.14 -75.24
N LYS A 183 38.68 116.58 -76.17
CA LYS A 183 39.10 116.29 -77.54
C LYS A 183 38.66 117.35 -78.56
N SER A 184 37.94 118.38 -78.13
CA SER A 184 37.34 119.38 -79.03
C SER A 184 38.39 120.32 -79.65
N GLU A 185 38.15 120.71 -80.90
CA GLU A 185 39.02 121.64 -81.62
C GLU A 185 39.03 123.04 -80.98
N LYS A 186 37.92 123.41 -80.32
CA LYS A 186 37.80 124.64 -79.53
C LYS A 186 38.80 124.67 -78.36
N LEU A 187 38.94 123.57 -77.63
CA LEU A 187 39.93 123.46 -76.56
C LEU A 187 41.35 123.41 -77.11
N LYS A 188 41.59 122.68 -78.21
CA LYS A 188 42.91 122.66 -78.88
C LYS A 188 43.35 124.04 -79.35
N ASN A 189 42.46 124.79 -80.00
CA ASN A 189 42.72 126.18 -80.41
C ASN A 189 43.06 127.04 -79.20
N PHE A 190 42.34 126.91 -78.07
CA PHE A 190 42.67 127.63 -76.84
C PHE A 190 44.04 127.28 -76.29
N VAL A 191 44.42 126.00 -76.26
CA VAL A 191 45.73 125.55 -75.78
C VAL A 191 46.86 126.02 -76.71
N GLN A 192 46.65 126.02 -78.04
CA GLN A 192 47.61 126.58 -79.00
C GLN A 192 47.78 128.09 -78.85
N LEU A 193 46.67 128.84 -78.79
CA LEU A 193 46.68 130.30 -78.61
C LEU A 193 47.31 130.72 -77.28
N ARG A 194 47.10 129.94 -76.21
CA ARG A 194 47.75 130.15 -74.91
C ARG A 194 49.28 130.15 -75.00
N ASN A 195 49.86 129.43 -75.96
CA ASN A 195 51.29 129.23 -76.09
C ASN A 195 51.96 130.13 -77.15
N THR A 196 51.25 131.10 -77.76
CA THR A 196 51.77 131.96 -78.86
C THR A 196 52.34 133.31 -78.34
N PRO A 197 53.53 133.81 -78.80
CA PRO A 197 54.18 135.03 -78.28
C PRO A 197 53.44 136.36 -78.61
N GLY A 198 53.38 137.27 -77.63
CA GLY A 198 52.42 138.38 -77.53
C GLY A 198 52.58 139.64 -78.41
N LYS A 199 53.20 139.58 -79.60
CA LYS A 199 53.31 140.77 -80.48
C LYS A 199 52.12 140.96 -81.43
N ASP A 200 51.29 139.93 -81.63
CA ASP A 200 50.11 139.98 -82.51
C ASP A 200 48.83 140.36 -81.73
N LYS A 201 48.38 141.61 -81.91
CA LYS A 201 47.21 142.17 -81.20
C LYS A 201 45.91 141.43 -81.49
N LEU A 202 45.75 140.80 -82.66
CA LEU A 202 44.51 140.08 -83.01
C LEU A 202 44.40 138.74 -82.26
N LYS A 203 45.46 137.92 -82.28
CA LYS A 203 45.50 136.62 -81.57
C LYS A 203 45.40 136.76 -80.05
N GLN A 204 45.96 137.83 -79.47
CA GLN A 204 45.80 138.10 -78.04
C GLN A 204 44.36 138.45 -77.65
N LYS A 205 43.60 139.10 -78.54
CA LYS A 205 42.19 139.44 -78.29
C LYS A 205 41.33 138.18 -78.29
N GLU A 206 41.60 137.24 -79.21
CA GLU A 206 40.92 135.95 -79.32
C GLU A 206 41.24 135.02 -78.14
N TYR A 207 42.52 134.92 -77.73
CA TYR A 207 42.89 134.17 -76.51
C TYR A 207 42.20 134.73 -75.26
N LYS A 208 42.14 136.06 -75.10
CA LYS A 208 41.43 136.69 -73.97
C LYS A 208 39.92 136.41 -74.01
N SER A 209 39.31 136.31 -75.19
CA SER A 209 37.92 135.89 -75.37
C SER A 209 37.72 134.43 -74.96
N LEU A 210 38.51 133.50 -75.52
CA LEU A 210 38.42 132.07 -75.19
C LEU A 210 38.80 131.77 -73.73
N LYS A 211 39.68 132.55 -73.10
CA LYS A 211 39.99 132.44 -71.66
C LYS A 211 38.78 132.78 -70.78
N ARG A 212 37.83 133.54 -71.31
CA ARG A 212 36.54 133.86 -70.66
C ARG A 212 35.42 132.90 -71.10
N ASP A 213 35.66 132.01 -72.06
CA ASP A 213 34.67 131.02 -72.51
C ASP A 213 34.28 130.08 -71.37
N ARG A 214 32.97 129.87 -71.23
CA ARG A 214 32.38 129.12 -70.12
C ARG A 214 32.73 127.64 -70.18
N GLU A 215 32.81 127.04 -71.36
CA GLU A 215 33.09 125.62 -71.53
C GLU A 215 34.55 125.32 -71.25
N ILE A 216 35.47 126.16 -71.75
CA ILE A 216 36.91 126.05 -71.46
C ILE A 216 37.17 126.18 -69.96
N ARG A 217 36.56 127.18 -69.31
CA ARG A 217 36.68 127.36 -67.86
C ARG A 217 36.10 126.18 -67.07
N SER A 218 34.96 125.64 -67.50
CA SER A 218 34.32 124.50 -66.82
C SER A 218 35.14 123.22 -67.01
N TYR A 219 35.72 123.01 -68.19
CA TYR A 219 36.62 121.90 -68.48
C TYR A 219 37.83 121.92 -67.55
N PHE A 220 38.59 123.02 -67.50
CA PHE A 220 39.77 123.10 -66.63
C PHE A 220 39.39 123.06 -65.14
N LYS A 221 38.25 123.63 -64.74
CA LYS A 221 37.75 123.53 -63.36
C LYS A 221 37.47 122.08 -62.94
N PHE A 222 36.94 121.27 -63.86
CA PHE A 222 36.69 119.85 -63.60
C PHE A 222 37.96 119.01 -63.77
N GLU A 223 38.83 119.34 -64.73
CA GLU A 223 40.16 118.73 -64.94
C GLU A 223 41.03 118.87 -63.67
N GLU A 224 41.04 120.06 -63.07
CA GLU A 224 41.75 120.37 -61.83
C GLU A 224 40.98 119.92 -60.57
N SER A 225 39.79 119.32 -60.73
CA SER A 225 38.99 118.92 -59.58
C SER A 225 39.64 117.73 -58.87
N LYS A 226 39.75 117.85 -57.54
CA LYS A 226 40.20 116.73 -56.68
C LYS A 226 39.38 115.46 -56.92
N LYS A 227 38.10 115.61 -57.28
CA LYS A 227 37.17 114.49 -57.51
C LYS A 227 37.53 113.69 -58.76
N LEU A 228 37.81 114.36 -59.89
CA LEU A 228 38.24 113.70 -61.11
C LEU A 228 39.62 113.05 -60.97
N LYS A 229 40.55 113.74 -60.27
CA LYS A 229 41.86 113.18 -59.95
C LYS A 229 41.74 111.86 -59.17
N LEU A 230 40.92 111.85 -58.11
CA LEU A 230 40.65 110.64 -57.32
C LEU A 230 39.95 109.54 -58.12
N TYR A 231 39.05 109.89 -59.06
CA TYR A 231 38.43 108.93 -59.97
C TYR A 231 39.47 108.21 -60.82
N ARG A 232 40.34 108.97 -61.52
CA ARG A 232 41.37 108.41 -62.41
C ARG A 232 42.38 107.56 -61.65
N GLU A 233 42.81 107.99 -60.46
CA GLU A 233 43.70 107.20 -59.58
C GLU A 233 43.05 105.91 -59.09
N THR A 234 41.72 105.91 -58.88
CA THR A 234 40.99 104.75 -58.35
C THR A 234 40.59 103.75 -59.44
N ALA A 235 40.32 104.23 -60.67
CA ALA A 235 39.82 103.42 -61.78
C ALA A 235 40.73 102.23 -62.13
N SER A 236 42.05 102.37 -61.98
CA SER A 236 43.05 101.30 -62.17
C SER A 236 43.65 100.77 -60.87
N SER A 237 43.05 101.08 -59.71
CA SER A 237 43.61 100.74 -58.40
C SER A 237 43.26 99.31 -57.94
N ARG A 238 44.19 98.67 -57.22
CA ARG A 238 43.93 97.44 -56.45
C ARG A 238 42.78 97.62 -55.44
N MET A 239 42.58 98.85 -54.94
CA MET A 239 41.52 99.21 -54.00
C MET A 239 40.12 99.01 -54.60
N LEU A 240 39.92 99.33 -55.87
CA LEU A 240 38.64 99.10 -56.58
C LEU A 240 38.39 97.60 -56.77
N LYS A 241 39.42 96.83 -57.12
CA LYS A 241 39.34 95.37 -57.22
C LYS A 241 38.92 94.73 -55.89
N SER A 242 39.57 95.10 -54.78
CA SER A 242 39.22 94.60 -53.44
C SER A 242 37.82 95.03 -52.98
N TYR A 243 37.33 96.20 -53.41
CA TYR A 243 35.95 96.61 -53.16
C TYR A 243 34.94 95.64 -53.80
N TYR A 244 35.14 95.30 -55.07
CA TYR A 244 34.25 94.37 -55.78
C TYR A 244 34.34 92.93 -55.27
N GLU A 245 35.54 92.45 -54.90
CA GLU A 245 35.72 91.12 -54.27
C GLU A 245 34.97 91.04 -52.93
N LEU A 246 35.16 92.03 -52.05
CA LEU A 246 34.47 92.10 -50.77
C LEU A 246 32.95 92.25 -50.97
N LYS A 247 32.53 93.08 -51.93
CA LYS A 247 31.11 93.26 -52.28
C LYS A 247 30.47 91.94 -52.71
N ALA A 248 31.10 91.23 -53.65
CA ALA A 248 30.61 89.94 -54.13
C ALA A 248 30.55 88.89 -53.01
N PHE A 249 31.54 88.89 -52.11
CA PHE A 249 31.55 88.00 -50.94
C PHE A 249 30.39 88.31 -49.97
N VAL A 250 30.21 89.57 -49.53
CA VAL A 250 29.14 89.93 -48.58
C VAL A 250 27.74 89.88 -49.21
N GLU A 251 27.62 90.01 -50.52
CA GLU A 251 26.35 89.90 -51.24
C GLU A 251 26.00 88.45 -51.63
N SER A 252 26.95 87.51 -51.48
CA SER A 252 26.75 86.09 -51.79
C SER A 252 25.66 85.46 -50.94
N GLU A 253 24.96 84.46 -51.50
CA GLU A 253 23.97 83.70 -50.73
C GLU A 253 24.57 83.01 -49.50
N ASN A 254 25.80 82.49 -49.63
CA ASN A 254 26.47 81.78 -48.54
C ASN A 254 26.73 82.72 -47.36
N PHE A 255 27.23 83.94 -47.63
CA PHE A 255 27.43 84.94 -46.59
C PHE A 255 26.11 85.34 -45.94
N LYS A 256 25.05 85.59 -46.72
CA LYS A 256 23.73 85.96 -46.19
C LYS A 256 23.11 84.85 -45.32
N LYS A 257 23.25 83.58 -45.73
CA LYS A 257 22.79 82.42 -44.94
C LYS A 257 23.57 82.29 -43.63
N GLN A 258 24.90 82.45 -43.69
CA GLN A 258 25.77 82.37 -42.53
C GLN A 258 25.55 83.55 -41.56
N GLU A 259 25.43 84.77 -42.08
CA GLU A 259 25.07 85.95 -41.30
C GLU A 259 23.72 85.79 -40.60
N ALA A 260 22.69 85.29 -41.32
CA ALA A 260 21.39 85.03 -40.76
C ALA A 260 21.45 83.98 -39.63
N PHE A 261 22.23 82.91 -39.81
CA PHE A 261 22.44 81.89 -38.78
C PHE A 261 23.18 82.44 -37.56
N LEU A 262 24.29 83.17 -37.76
CA LEU A 262 25.11 83.74 -36.68
C LEU A 262 24.36 84.82 -35.86
N LYS A 263 23.41 85.53 -36.49
CA LYS A 263 22.53 86.51 -35.85
C LYS A 263 21.25 85.91 -35.26
N ASP A 264 20.94 84.64 -35.53
CA ASP A 264 19.75 84.00 -35.00
C ASP A 264 19.95 83.64 -33.51
N ASN A 265 19.27 84.38 -32.64
CA ASN A 265 19.26 84.12 -31.20
C ASN A 265 18.55 82.80 -30.83
N LYS A 266 17.81 82.19 -31.77
CA LYS A 266 17.12 80.90 -31.62
C LYS A 266 17.80 79.76 -32.39
N LYS A 267 19.06 79.93 -32.81
CA LYS A 267 19.80 78.93 -33.61
C LYS A 267 19.97 77.60 -32.89
N PHE A 268 20.18 77.64 -31.57
CA PHE A 268 20.31 76.43 -30.78
C PHE A 268 18.98 75.67 -30.74
N GLU A 269 17.87 76.37 -30.56
CA GLU A 269 16.53 75.78 -30.50
C GLU A 269 16.16 75.04 -31.80
N LYS A 270 16.68 75.51 -32.94
CA LYS A 270 16.52 74.88 -34.26
C LYS A 270 17.54 73.78 -34.58
N SER A 271 18.58 73.62 -33.77
CA SER A 271 19.67 72.67 -34.02
C SER A 271 19.28 71.22 -33.82
N GLU A 272 20.00 70.31 -34.47
CA GLU A 272 19.88 68.86 -34.24
C GLU A 272 20.19 68.48 -32.79
N ALA A 273 21.14 69.16 -32.14
CA ALA A 273 21.47 68.92 -30.73
C ALA A 273 20.27 69.18 -29.80
N ASN A 274 19.52 70.28 -30.03
CA ASN A 274 18.31 70.56 -29.25
C ASN A 274 17.15 69.62 -29.59
N LYS A 275 16.99 69.22 -30.87
CA LYS A 275 16.00 68.20 -31.25
C LYS A 275 16.24 66.88 -30.52
N LYS A 276 17.49 66.39 -30.50
CA LYS A 276 17.91 65.20 -29.75
C LYS A 276 17.60 65.32 -28.25
N TYR A 277 17.85 66.47 -27.64
CA TYR A 277 17.54 66.72 -26.23
C TYR A 277 16.04 66.77 -25.92
N ILE A 278 15.23 67.39 -26.80
CA ILE A 278 13.76 67.37 -26.67
C ILE A 278 13.25 65.93 -26.81
N ARG A 279 13.74 65.18 -27.79
CA ARG A 279 13.40 63.77 -27.99
C ARG A 279 13.77 62.93 -26.77
N PHE A 280 14.96 63.13 -26.21
CA PHE A 280 15.38 62.52 -24.94
C PHE A 280 14.36 62.81 -23.83
N LYS A 281 14.00 64.08 -23.60
CA LYS A 281 13.01 64.46 -22.57
C LYS A 281 11.63 63.83 -22.78
N GLN A 282 11.19 63.75 -24.03
CA GLN A 282 9.94 63.06 -24.40
C GLN A 282 10.02 61.58 -24.04
N LEU A 283 11.09 60.90 -24.45
CA LEU A 283 11.32 59.48 -24.13
C LEU A 283 11.51 59.25 -22.62
N SER A 284 12.22 60.11 -21.89
CA SER A 284 12.30 60.04 -20.42
C SER A 284 10.94 60.16 -19.75
N SER A 285 9.99 60.82 -20.40
CA SER A 285 8.64 61.02 -19.90
C SER A 285 7.66 59.93 -20.34
N ASP A 286 8.04 59.10 -21.31
CA ASP A 286 7.23 58.06 -21.92
C ASP A 286 6.82 57.00 -20.88
N PRO A 287 5.54 56.60 -20.84
CA PRO A 287 5.05 55.64 -19.86
C PRO A 287 5.75 54.28 -19.91
N ASP A 288 6.14 53.78 -21.09
CA ASP A 288 6.80 52.48 -21.23
C ASP A 288 8.23 52.52 -20.69
N ILE A 289 8.95 53.62 -20.95
CA ILE A 289 10.31 53.83 -20.46
C ILE A 289 10.30 54.00 -18.93
N LYS A 290 9.38 54.81 -18.40
CA LYS A 290 9.21 54.96 -16.94
C LYS A 290 8.86 53.64 -16.27
N PHE A 291 7.94 52.88 -16.86
CA PHE A 291 7.61 51.54 -16.39
C PHE A 291 8.84 50.63 -16.39
N PHE A 292 9.58 50.56 -17.50
CA PHE A 292 10.76 49.70 -17.62
C PHE A 292 11.81 50.03 -16.56
N LEU A 293 12.20 51.31 -16.44
CA LEU A 293 13.20 51.76 -15.46
C LEU A 293 12.76 51.55 -14.01
N GLY A 294 11.45 51.69 -13.73
CA GLY A 294 10.86 51.43 -12.42
C GLY A 294 10.82 49.94 -12.09
N PHE A 295 10.39 49.12 -13.04
CA PHE A 295 10.28 47.66 -12.90
C PHE A 295 11.67 47.01 -12.74
N GLU A 296 12.65 47.44 -13.53
CA GLU A 296 14.06 46.99 -13.44
C GLU A 296 14.63 47.19 -12.02
N LYS A 297 14.24 48.28 -11.35
CA LYS A 297 14.70 48.61 -9.99
C LYS A 297 13.82 48.01 -8.90
N SER A 298 12.68 47.42 -9.24
CA SER A 298 11.71 46.93 -8.27
C SER A 298 12.29 45.80 -7.41
N SER A 299 11.93 45.79 -6.13
CA SER A 299 12.36 44.72 -5.20
C SER A 299 11.82 43.35 -5.61
N LEU A 300 10.66 43.30 -6.26
CA LEU A 300 10.06 42.07 -6.77
C LEU A 300 10.84 41.50 -7.96
N TYR A 301 11.31 42.34 -8.90
CA TYR A 301 12.16 41.88 -10.01
C TYR A 301 13.54 41.42 -9.54
N LYS A 302 14.15 42.12 -8.56
CA LYS A 302 15.39 41.65 -7.93
C LYS A 302 15.22 40.27 -7.30
N ASN A 303 14.17 40.09 -6.49
CA ASN A 303 13.83 38.78 -5.92
C ASN A 303 13.60 37.72 -7.01
N TYR A 304 12.99 38.07 -8.14
CA TYR A 304 12.84 37.14 -9.27
C TYR A 304 14.20 36.65 -9.78
N LEU A 305 15.16 37.57 -10.00
CA LEU A 305 16.51 37.22 -10.46
C LEU A 305 17.26 36.36 -9.42
N ASP A 306 17.12 36.67 -8.13
CA ASP A 306 17.78 35.91 -7.06
C ASP A 306 17.22 34.48 -6.93
N VAL A 307 15.95 34.28 -7.26
CA VAL A 307 15.22 33.02 -7.00
C VAL A 307 15.14 32.11 -8.22
N VAL A 308 15.08 32.64 -9.44
CA VAL A 308 14.84 31.87 -10.68
C VAL A 308 15.82 30.71 -10.88
N GLU A 309 17.06 30.86 -10.40
CA GLU A 309 18.10 29.81 -10.44
C GLU A 309 18.49 29.28 -9.04
N SER A 310 17.75 29.66 -7.99
CA SER A 310 18.07 29.28 -6.62
C SER A 310 17.86 27.79 -6.36
N PHE A 311 18.67 27.23 -5.47
CA PHE A 311 18.49 25.86 -4.99
C PHE A 311 17.11 25.64 -4.34
N ASP A 312 16.61 26.62 -3.59
CA ASP A 312 15.30 26.53 -2.94
C ASP A 312 14.15 26.37 -3.93
N LEU A 313 14.19 27.08 -5.07
CA LEU A 313 13.16 26.96 -6.11
C LEU A 313 13.23 25.58 -6.79
N LYS A 314 14.43 25.13 -7.16
CA LYS A 314 14.62 23.77 -7.70
C LYS A 314 14.08 22.71 -6.75
N ARG A 315 14.40 22.83 -5.46
CA ARG A 315 13.92 21.92 -4.41
C ARG A 315 12.40 22.01 -4.22
N TYR A 316 11.82 23.21 -4.35
CA TYR A 316 10.38 23.41 -4.31
C TYR A 316 9.69 22.66 -5.46
N ASP A 317 10.17 22.84 -6.69
CA ASP A 317 9.60 22.21 -7.88
C ASP A 317 9.73 20.67 -7.81
N GLU A 318 10.90 20.15 -7.40
CA GLU A 318 11.12 18.71 -7.15
C GLU A 318 10.12 18.14 -6.13
N LEU A 319 9.90 18.86 -5.02
CA LEU A 319 8.98 18.43 -3.99
C LEU A 319 7.53 18.55 -4.44
N GLU A 320 7.17 19.57 -5.21
CA GLU A 320 5.82 19.74 -5.78
C GLU A 320 5.47 18.56 -6.69
N GLU A 321 6.38 18.16 -7.56
CA GLU A 321 6.23 17.00 -8.43
C GLU A 321 6.14 15.70 -7.61
N LEU A 322 7.05 15.52 -6.65
CA LEU A 322 7.11 14.31 -5.82
C LEU A 322 5.85 14.13 -4.98
N ILE A 323 5.36 15.17 -4.29
CA ILE A 323 4.14 15.07 -3.47
C ILE A 323 2.87 15.01 -4.34
N GLY A 324 2.94 15.55 -5.56
CA GLY A 324 1.88 15.49 -6.56
C GLY A 324 1.71 14.10 -7.17
N SER A 325 2.78 13.29 -7.16
CA SER A 325 2.82 11.94 -7.72
C SER A 325 1.77 11.00 -7.10
N LYS A 326 1.38 9.99 -7.88
CA LYS A 326 0.45 8.95 -7.43
C LYS A 326 1.09 8.10 -6.34
N GLU A 327 2.36 7.77 -6.51
CA GLU A 327 3.19 6.98 -5.61
C GLU A 327 3.24 7.59 -4.21
N PHE A 328 3.47 8.90 -4.10
CA PHE A 328 3.49 9.58 -2.81
C PHE A 328 2.11 9.57 -2.14
N LYS A 329 1.04 9.83 -2.89
CA LYS A 329 -0.34 9.83 -2.36
C LYS A 329 -0.75 8.45 -1.85
N GLU A 330 -0.44 7.39 -2.61
CA GLU A 330 -0.69 6.00 -2.20
C GLU A 330 0.12 5.64 -0.97
N ARG A 331 1.41 6.00 -0.95
CA ARG A 331 2.30 5.74 0.19
C ARG A 331 1.85 6.47 1.44
N LYS A 332 1.45 7.75 1.32
CA LYS A 332 0.86 8.52 2.42
C LYS A 332 -0.42 7.85 2.93
N SER A 333 -1.34 7.48 2.03
CA SER A 333 -2.58 6.80 2.41
C SER A 333 -2.31 5.48 3.14
N TYR A 334 -1.32 4.71 2.70
CA TYR A 334 -0.90 3.48 3.38
C TYR A 334 -0.33 3.74 4.77
N LEU A 335 0.53 4.74 4.93
CA LEU A 335 1.15 5.10 6.21
C LEU A 335 0.15 5.72 7.21
N GLU A 336 -0.90 6.38 6.71
CA GLU A 336 -2.00 6.93 7.52
C GLU A 336 -3.06 5.87 7.89
N ASP A 337 -3.09 4.73 7.21
CA ASP A 337 -4.05 3.66 7.49
C ASP A 337 -3.73 2.93 8.81
N LYS A 338 -4.62 3.08 9.78
CA LYS A 338 -4.54 2.40 11.08
C LYS A 338 -4.82 0.90 10.99
N LYS A 339 -5.49 0.46 9.93
CA LYS A 339 -5.88 -0.93 9.66
C LYS A 339 -5.06 -1.56 8.54
N LYS A 340 -3.90 -0.99 8.18
CA LYS A 340 -3.01 -1.55 7.15
C LYS A 340 -2.61 -3.00 7.40
N TRP A 341 -2.39 -3.39 8.67
CA TRP A 341 -2.12 -4.77 9.03
C TRP A 341 -3.29 -5.69 8.67
N GLU A 342 -4.53 -5.28 8.92
CA GLU A 342 -5.74 -6.06 8.60
C GLU A 342 -5.92 -6.29 7.08
N LYS A 343 -5.20 -5.53 6.24
CA LYS A 343 -5.24 -5.65 4.78
C LYS A 343 -4.12 -6.51 4.20
N THR A 344 -3.26 -7.08 5.04
CA THR A 344 -2.14 -7.91 4.57
C THR A 344 -2.54 -9.36 4.37
N GLU A 345 -1.78 -10.08 3.56
CA GLU A 345 -1.94 -11.54 3.42
C GLU A 345 -1.66 -12.26 4.75
N GLU A 346 -0.70 -11.77 5.54
CA GLU A 346 -0.37 -12.33 6.85
C GLU A 346 -1.54 -12.25 7.82
N PHE A 347 -2.29 -11.14 7.82
CA PHE A 347 -3.49 -11.04 8.63
C PHE A 347 -4.57 -12.02 8.17
N THR A 348 -4.72 -12.23 6.86
CA THR A 348 -5.64 -13.24 6.33
C THR A 348 -5.27 -14.65 6.82
N ARG A 349 -3.98 -14.98 6.89
CA ARG A 349 -3.50 -16.25 7.47
C ARG A 349 -3.77 -16.34 8.97
N LEU A 350 -3.56 -15.26 9.72
CA LEU A 350 -3.89 -15.19 11.15
C LEU A 350 -5.38 -15.40 11.39
N ASP A 351 -6.24 -14.72 10.66
CA ASP A 351 -7.70 -14.85 10.78
C ASP A 351 -8.14 -16.28 10.48
N ARG A 352 -7.59 -16.89 9.43
CA ARG A 352 -7.84 -18.30 9.10
C ARG A 352 -7.43 -19.24 10.23
N TYR A 353 -6.26 -19.06 10.83
CA TYR A 353 -5.84 -19.85 11.98
C TYR A 353 -6.80 -19.68 13.17
N LEU A 354 -7.18 -18.44 13.49
CA LEU A 354 -8.11 -18.16 14.59
C LEU A 354 -9.49 -18.77 14.35
N ALA A 355 -9.96 -18.81 13.09
CA ALA A 355 -11.17 -19.50 12.70
C ALA A 355 -11.04 -21.02 12.85
N MET A 356 -9.96 -21.62 12.33
CA MET A 356 -9.71 -23.06 12.44
C MET A 356 -9.56 -23.53 13.89
N LYS A 357 -8.92 -22.72 14.75
CA LYS A 357 -8.76 -22.98 16.19
C LYS A 357 -10.09 -23.15 16.93
N LYS A 358 -11.18 -22.58 16.40
CA LYS A 358 -12.52 -22.65 16.98
C LYS A 358 -13.37 -23.78 16.42
N LEU A 359 -12.88 -24.53 15.43
CA LEU A 359 -13.64 -25.64 14.86
C LEU A 359 -13.86 -26.74 15.91
N PRO A 360 -15.12 -27.19 16.14
CA PRO A 360 -15.44 -28.11 17.23
C PRO A 360 -14.59 -29.39 17.23
N HIS A 361 -14.37 -29.99 16.06
CA HIS A 361 -13.61 -31.24 15.92
C HIS A 361 -12.10 -31.04 16.15
N ILE A 362 -11.53 -29.87 15.81
CA ILE A 362 -10.14 -29.51 16.12
C ILE A 362 -9.97 -29.31 17.64
N VAL A 363 -10.87 -28.56 18.27
CA VAL A 363 -10.87 -28.37 19.73
C VAL A 363 -10.98 -29.70 20.45
N LYS A 364 -11.92 -30.55 20.02
CA LYS A 364 -12.14 -31.89 20.59
C LYS A 364 -10.94 -32.81 20.36
N TYR A 365 -10.30 -32.74 19.20
CA TYR A 365 -9.07 -33.47 18.91
C TYR A 365 -7.96 -33.10 19.92
N PHE A 366 -7.64 -31.82 20.10
CA PHE A 366 -6.61 -31.41 21.06
C PHE A 366 -6.99 -31.71 22.52
N LYS A 367 -8.28 -31.63 22.86
CA LYS A 367 -8.79 -32.06 24.18
C LYS A 367 -8.45 -33.52 24.44
N TYR A 368 -8.66 -34.42 23.47
CA TYR A 368 -8.41 -35.85 23.67
C TYR A 368 -6.96 -36.26 23.46
N LYS A 369 -6.20 -35.53 22.62
CA LYS A 369 -4.80 -35.84 22.29
C LYS A 369 -3.90 -35.97 23.52
N VAL A 370 -4.19 -35.21 24.58
CA VAL A 370 -3.42 -35.20 25.83
C VAL A 370 -3.96 -36.15 26.91
N THR A 371 -4.93 -37.00 26.57
CA THR A 371 -5.62 -37.88 27.52
C THR A 371 -5.50 -39.35 27.15
N SER A 372 -5.67 -40.23 28.14
CA SER A 372 -5.67 -41.69 28.01
C SER A 372 -7.07 -42.29 27.81
N VAL A 373 -8.11 -41.46 27.59
CA VAL A 373 -9.50 -41.95 27.55
C VAL A 373 -9.75 -42.99 26.45
N PHE A 374 -8.97 -42.95 25.37
CA PHE A 374 -9.04 -43.91 24.27
C PHE A 374 -8.13 -45.13 24.43
N ASP A 375 -7.36 -45.23 25.51
CA ASP A 375 -6.39 -46.31 25.68
C ASP A 375 -7.06 -47.68 25.73
N TYR A 376 -8.26 -47.76 26.30
CA TYR A 376 -9.08 -48.98 26.23
C TYR A 376 -9.34 -49.42 24.78
N LEU A 377 -9.76 -48.50 23.91
CA LEU A 377 -10.08 -48.77 22.49
C LEU A 377 -8.83 -49.07 21.65
N LYS A 378 -7.68 -48.48 22.02
CA LYS A 378 -6.38 -48.75 21.38
C LYS A 378 -5.80 -50.11 21.82
N THR A 379 -6.02 -50.50 23.07
CA THR A 379 -5.38 -51.67 23.68
C THR A 379 -6.16 -52.95 23.42
N TRP A 380 -7.49 -52.90 23.47
CA TRP A 380 -8.33 -54.09 23.40
C TRP A 380 -8.94 -54.24 22.02
N GLU A 381 -8.95 -55.47 21.51
CA GLU A 381 -9.69 -55.85 20.30
C GLU A 381 -10.72 -56.93 20.62
N VAL A 382 -11.86 -56.86 19.96
CA VAL A 382 -12.90 -57.89 20.04
C VAL A 382 -12.44 -59.10 19.24
N VAL A 383 -12.40 -60.26 19.87
CA VAL A 383 -12.03 -61.54 19.22
C VAL A 383 -13.17 -62.53 19.13
N PHE A 384 -14.23 -62.28 19.89
CA PHE A 384 -15.47 -63.02 19.79
C PHE A 384 -16.60 -62.11 20.24
N GLU A 385 -17.66 -62.05 19.45
CA GLU A 385 -18.88 -61.37 19.84
C GLU A 385 -20.10 -62.05 19.22
N ASP A 386 -21.22 -61.96 19.92
CA ASP A 386 -22.53 -62.30 19.37
C ASP A 386 -23.57 -61.36 19.99
N ASP A 387 -24.34 -60.71 19.13
CA ASP A 387 -25.44 -59.80 19.48
C ASP A 387 -26.81 -60.48 19.39
N PHE A 388 -26.83 -61.76 18.97
CA PHE A 388 -28.04 -62.57 18.81
C PHE A 388 -29.14 -61.87 17.97
N LEU A 389 -28.74 -61.00 17.04
CA LEU A 389 -29.65 -60.34 16.11
C LEU A 389 -30.05 -61.27 14.95
N LYS A 390 -29.18 -62.24 14.60
CA LYS A 390 -29.52 -63.29 13.62
C LYS A 390 -30.65 -64.18 14.17
N PRO A 391 -31.58 -64.66 13.32
CA PRO A 391 -32.74 -65.43 13.77
C PRO A 391 -32.42 -66.85 14.28
N GLN A 392 -31.20 -67.33 14.04
CA GLN A 392 -30.73 -68.66 14.43
C GLN A 392 -29.36 -68.55 15.11
N LEU A 393 -29.03 -69.56 15.93
CA LEU A 393 -27.74 -69.63 16.60
C LEU A 393 -26.63 -69.79 15.56
N ASP A 394 -25.59 -68.98 15.67
CA ASP A 394 -24.44 -69.07 14.78
C ASP A 394 -23.63 -70.34 15.11
N ALA A 395 -23.83 -71.40 14.32
CA ALA A 395 -23.23 -72.71 14.55
C ALA A 395 -21.70 -72.73 14.35
N GLU A 396 -21.13 -71.72 13.69
CA GLU A 396 -19.68 -71.54 13.61
C GLU A 396 -19.12 -71.00 14.94
N LYS A 397 -19.91 -70.20 15.66
CA LYS A 397 -19.53 -69.62 16.95
C LYS A 397 -19.87 -70.51 18.13
N TRP A 398 -21.00 -71.20 18.09
CA TRP A 398 -21.54 -71.90 19.26
C TRP A 398 -21.82 -73.38 18.97
N ALA A 399 -21.34 -74.23 19.86
CA ALA A 399 -21.79 -75.62 19.98
C ALA A 399 -22.97 -75.69 20.97
N THR A 400 -23.90 -76.63 20.75
CA THR A 400 -24.99 -76.94 21.69
C THR A 400 -24.64 -78.08 22.65
N THR A 401 -23.34 -78.31 22.83
CA THR A 401 -22.74 -79.32 23.70
C THR A 401 -21.59 -78.69 24.48
N SER A 402 -21.34 -79.16 25.70
CA SER A 402 -20.08 -78.83 26.39
C SER A 402 -18.89 -79.51 25.71
N TYR A 403 -17.67 -78.98 25.88
CA TYR A 403 -16.46 -79.60 25.37
C TYR A 403 -16.36 -81.08 25.78
N MET A 404 -16.59 -81.38 27.06
CA MET A 404 -16.53 -82.74 27.60
C MET A 404 -17.60 -83.66 27.00
N ALA A 405 -18.84 -83.18 26.85
CA ALA A 405 -19.93 -83.95 26.24
C ALA A 405 -19.63 -84.33 24.79
N ASP A 406 -19.13 -83.37 24.01
CA ASP A 406 -18.74 -83.61 22.62
C ASP A 406 -17.55 -84.60 22.53
N LYS A 407 -16.50 -84.40 23.34
CA LYS A 407 -15.31 -85.25 23.30
C LYS A 407 -15.50 -86.66 23.82
N LEU A 408 -16.35 -86.86 24.83
CA LEU A 408 -16.58 -88.19 25.41
C LEU A 408 -17.62 -89.00 24.63
N LEU A 409 -18.69 -88.36 24.16
CA LEU A 409 -19.88 -89.06 23.66
C LEU A 409 -20.38 -88.52 22.32
N GLY A 410 -19.94 -87.33 21.90
CA GLY A 410 -20.50 -86.61 20.75
C GLY A 410 -21.95 -86.12 20.96
N ASP A 411 -22.45 -86.18 22.20
CA ASP A 411 -23.84 -85.90 22.56
C ASP A 411 -23.94 -85.44 24.02
N ASN A 412 -25.03 -84.75 24.35
CA ASN A 412 -25.28 -84.30 25.71
C ASN A 412 -25.61 -85.47 26.64
N TYR A 413 -25.20 -85.33 27.90
CA TYR A 413 -25.51 -86.27 28.98
C TYR A 413 -25.71 -85.50 30.29
N SER A 414 -26.39 -86.12 31.24
CA SER A 414 -26.68 -85.59 32.57
C SER A 414 -25.95 -86.39 33.66
N LEU A 415 -25.82 -85.83 34.85
CA LEU A 415 -25.20 -86.50 35.99
C LEU A 415 -26.25 -87.23 36.85
N VAL A 416 -25.80 -88.16 37.70
CA VAL A 416 -26.69 -88.83 38.66
C VAL A 416 -27.34 -87.79 39.57
N GLY A 417 -28.67 -87.78 39.60
CA GLY A 417 -29.48 -86.82 40.36
C GLY A 417 -30.06 -85.68 39.54
N ASP A 418 -29.58 -85.46 38.31
CA ASP A 418 -30.21 -84.53 37.37
C ASP A 418 -31.52 -85.13 36.84
N ASN A 419 -32.59 -84.31 36.80
CA ASN A 419 -33.87 -84.68 36.18
C ASN A 419 -34.14 -83.87 34.90
N TYR A 420 -33.09 -83.49 34.19
CA TYR A 420 -33.16 -82.74 32.95
C TYR A 420 -32.16 -83.27 31.93
N VAL A 421 -32.37 -82.97 30.65
CA VAL A 421 -31.41 -83.22 29.58
C VAL A 421 -31.18 -81.96 28.75
N PHE A 422 -29.92 -81.69 28.38
CA PHE A 422 -29.60 -80.64 27.42
C PHE A 422 -29.97 -81.07 26.01
N THR A 423 -30.74 -80.25 25.29
CA THR A 423 -31.06 -80.52 23.89
C THR A 423 -30.04 -79.88 22.95
N ASN A 424 -29.98 -80.41 21.73
CA ASN A 424 -29.17 -79.86 20.64
C ASN A 424 -29.84 -78.62 20.02
N GLY A 425 -30.08 -77.60 20.84
CA GLY A 425 -30.59 -76.29 20.43
C GLY A 425 -32.11 -76.09 20.51
N LYS A 426 -32.92 -77.13 20.76
CA LYS A 426 -34.39 -77.02 20.82
C LYS A 426 -34.91 -76.13 21.96
N ASN A 427 -34.08 -75.97 23.00
CA ASN A 427 -34.33 -75.12 24.17
C ASN A 427 -33.73 -73.72 24.03
N LEU A 428 -33.32 -73.32 22.82
CA LEU A 428 -32.82 -71.98 22.53
C LEU A 428 -33.86 -71.23 21.71
N LYS A 429 -34.17 -70.00 22.14
CA LYS A 429 -35.01 -69.07 21.39
C LYS A 429 -34.22 -67.79 21.15
N ILE A 430 -34.09 -67.39 19.89
CA ILE A 430 -33.35 -66.18 19.50
C ILE A 430 -34.32 -65.19 18.85
N SER A 431 -34.37 -63.97 19.39
CA SER A 431 -35.23 -62.90 18.91
C SER A 431 -34.64 -61.54 19.31
N GLY A 432 -33.49 -61.19 18.73
CA GLY A 432 -32.72 -60.00 19.11
C GLY A 432 -32.03 -60.11 20.47
N LYS A 433 -32.00 -61.32 21.02
CA LYS A 433 -31.34 -61.77 22.25
C LYS A 433 -31.44 -63.30 22.30
N LEU A 434 -30.55 -63.94 23.05
CA LEU A 434 -30.65 -65.35 23.37
C LEU A 434 -31.51 -65.58 24.60
N ASN A 435 -32.47 -66.51 24.51
CA ASN A 435 -33.19 -67.06 25.65
C ASN A 435 -32.97 -68.58 25.70
N ILE A 436 -32.27 -69.07 26.71
CA ILE A 436 -32.18 -70.50 27.02
C ILE A 436 -33.40 -70.85 27.88
N GLU A 437 -34.13 -71.90 27.57
CA GLU A 437 -35.40 -72.23 28.24
C GLU A 437 -35.36 -73.61 28.89
N VAL A 438 -35.85 -73.69 30.12
CA VAL A 438 -36.25 -74.96 30.74
C VAL A 438 -37.71 -75.23 30.44
N ARG A 439 -38.02 -76.41 29.91
CA ARG A 439 -39.38 -76.87 29.63
C ARG A 439 -39.65 -78.17 30.39
N LYS A 440 -40.88 -78.32 30.90
CA LYS A 440 -41.35 -79.56 31.52
C LYS A 440 -41.95 -80.44 30.44
N GLU A 441 -41.14 -81.36 29.94
CA GLU A 441 -41.51 -82.30 28.90
C GLU A 441 -40.66 -83.57 29.05
N LYS A 442 -41.29 -84.73 28.83
CA LYS A 442 -40.58 -86.01 28.88
C LYS A 442 -39.60 -86.09 27.72
N ALA A 443 -38.34 -86.35 28.03
CA ALA A 443 -37.29 -86.49 27.02
C ALA A 443 -36.35 -87.65 27.36
N ALA A 444 -36.00 -88.44 26.35
CA ALA A 444 -34.95 -89.44 26.47
C ALA A 444 -33.59 -88.74 26.56
N GLY A 445 -32.83 -89.06 27.61
CA GLY A 445 -31.46 -88.59 27.82
C GLY A 445 -30.54 -89.73 28.22
N LYS A 446 -29.29 -89.38 28.53
CA LYS A 446 -28.28 -90.32 29.02
C LYS A 446 -27.74 -89.81 30.34
N VAL A 447 -27.61 -90.68 31.33
CA VAL A 447 -26.98 -90.37 32.62
C VAL A 447 -25.63 -91.05 32.71
N TRP A 448 -24.60 -90.31 33.07
CA TRP A 448 -23.29 -90.88 33.40
C TRP A 448 -23.32 -91.49 34.81
N LYS A 449 -23.29 -92.82 34.91
CA LYS A 449 -23.34 -93.56 36.17
C LYS A 449 -22.18 -94.54 36.29
N MET A 450 -21.28 -94.33 37.25
CA MET A 450 -20.20 -95.28 37.54
C MET A 450 -20.72 -96.53 38.28
N PRO A 451 -20.25 -97.75 37.96
CA PRO A 451 -19.34 -98.11 36.86
C PRO A 451 -20.06 -98.43 35.52
N ALA A 452 -21.39 -98.36 35.46
CA ALA A 452 -22.23 -98.80 34.33
C ALA A 452 -22.07 -97.97 33.04
N GLY A 453 -21.44 -96.80 33.11
CA GLY A 453 -21.23 -95.94 31.97
C GLY A 453 -22.42 -95.01 31.69
N PHE A 454 -22.68 -94.72 30.41
CA PHE A 454 -23.84 -93.93 29.99
C PHE A 454 -25.08 -94.82 29.85
N ILE A 455 -26.10 -94.55 30.66
CA ILE A 455 -27.37 -95.29 30.63
C ILE A 455 -28.51 -94.41 30.11
N PRO A 456 -29.41 -94.92 29.24
CA PRO A 456 -30.57 -94.17 28.81
C PRO A 456 -31.55 -93.99 29.98
N VAL A 457 -32.04 -92.77 30.17
CA VAL A 457 -32.98 -92.41 31.23
C VAL A 457 -34.01 -91.44 30.66
N GLU A 458 -35.27 -91.59 31.03
CA GLU A 458 -36.31 -90.61 30.74
C GLU A 458 -36.25 -89.48 31.78
N MET A 459 -36.12 -88.24 31.32
CA MET A 459 -36.06 -87.03 32.14
C MET A 459 -37.40 -86.28 32.08
N ASP A 460 -37.75 -85.57 33.15
CA ASP A 460 -38.98 -84.75 33.20
C ASP A 460 -38.81 -83.35 32.60
N TYR A 461 -37.56 -82.93 32.37
CA TYR A 461 -37.23 -81.60 31.89
C TYR A 461 -36.26 -81.63 30.71
N THR A 462 -36.41 -80.66 29.82
CA THR A 462 -35.40 -80.30 28.82
C THR A 462 -34.81 -78.94 29.16
N SER A 463 -33.54 -78.76 28.81
CA SER A 463 -32.81 -77.50 28.98
C SER A 463 -31.86 -77.25 27.82
N GLY A 464 -31.16 -76.11 27.82
CA GLY A 464 -30.19 -75.74 26.80
C GLY A 464 -28.81 -75.43 27.37
N ILE A 465 -27.82 -75.67 26.52
CA ILE A 465 -26.43 -75.25 26.70
C ILE A 465 -25.93 -74.68 25.37
N ILE A 466 -25.12 -73.63 25.45
CA ILE A 466 -24.25 -73.19 24.36
C ILE A 466 -22.81 -73.09 24.87
N SER A 467 -21.85 -73.33 23.99
CA SER A 467 -20.43 -73.26 24.30
C SER A 467 -19.61 -72.77 23.13
N SER A 468 -18.59 -71.96 23.40
CA SER A 468 -17.69 -71.40 22.40
C SER A 468 -16.48 -72.30 22.12
N TRP A 469 -16.40 -73.51 22.67
CA TRP A 469 -15.18 -74.32 22.61
C TRP A 469 -14.69 -74.64 21.19
N LYS A 470 -15.56 -74.60 20.17
CA LYS A 470 -15.15 -74.76 18.75
C LYS A 470 -14.50 -73.52 18.16
N SER A 471 -14.79 -72.33 18.69
CA SER A 471 -14.55 -71.04 18.02
C SER A 471 -13.67 -70.08 18.81
N CYS A 472 -13.76 -70.08 20.14
CA CYS A 472 -13.09 -69.09 20.99
C CYS A 472 -12.59 -69.70 22.30
N TRP A 473 -11.28 -69.54 22.50
CA TRP A 473 -10.55 -69.80 23.74
C TRP A 473 -9.71 -68.58 24.09
N LEU A 474 -9.77 -68.14 25.34
CA LEU A 474 -9.08 -66.94 25.83
C LEU A 474 -8.06 -67.34 26.88
N GLU A 475 -6.82 -66.90 26.67
CA GLU A 475 -5.75 -67.05 27.66
C GLU A 475 -5.80 -65.92 28.67
N ASP A 476 -5.69 -64.67 28.23
CA ASP A 476 -5.96 -63.47 29.03
C ASP A 476 -6.88 -62.56 28.24
N GLY A 477 -7.73 -61.81 28.93
CA GLY A 477 -8.78 -61.09 28.23
C GLY A 477 -9.84 -60.46 29.11
N ILE A 478 -10.81 -59.84 28.45
CA ILE A 478 -12.03 -59.35 29.07
C ILE A 478 -13.19 -60.13 28.47
N ILE A 479 -14.05 -60.68 29.32
CA ILE A 479 -15.29 -61.34 28.90
C ILE A 479 -16.43 -60.54 29.48
N GLU A 480 -17.35 -60.10 28.62
CA GLU A 480 -18.51 -59.32 29.00
C GLU A 480 -19.77 -59.96 28.41
N ALA A 481 -20.86 -59.91 29.16
CA ALA A 481 -22.17 -60.26 28.65
C ALA A 481 -23.23 -59.38 29.30
N LYS A 482 -24.17 -58.91 28.48
CA LYS A 482 -25.36 -58.21 28.98
C LYS A 482 -26.46 -59.21 29.23
N ILE A 483 -26.84 -59.34 30.50
CA ILE A 483 -27.68 -60.43 30.99
C ILE A 483 -28.81 -59.85 31.82
N ARG A 484 -30.01 -60.43 31.68
CA ARG A 484 -31.10 -60.11 32.58
C ARG A 484 -30.96 -60.91 33.88
N PHE A 485 -30.60 -60.22 34.95
CA PHE A 485 -30.60 -60.79 36.28
C PHE A 485 -32.04 -60.97 36.78
N ALA A 486 -32.54 -62.20 36.74
CA ALA A 486 -33.90 -62.56 37.15
C ALA A 486 -33.90 -63.98 37.76
N PRO A 487 -33.32 -64.17 38.95
CA PRO A 487 -33.12 -65.51 39.51
C PRO A 487 -34.44 -66.24 39.81
N VAL A 488 -34.47 -67.52 39.47
CA VAL A 488 -35.55 -68.48 39.78
C VAL A 488 -34.96 -69.60 40.63
N LYS A 489 -35.51 -69.82 41.84
CA LYS A 489 -34.87 -70.65 42.87
C LYS A 489 -34.72 -72.14 42.49
N GLN A 490 -35.57 -72.64 41.60
CA GLN A 490 -35.64 -74.04 41.19
C GLN A 490 -34.62 -74.40 40.10
N ILE A 491 -34.00 -73.41 39.48
CA ILE A 491 -33.01 -73.59 38.42
C ILE A 491 -31.70 -72.89 38.80
N VAL A 492 -30.66 -73.18 38.04
CA VAL A 492 -29.40 -72.42 38.08
C VAL A 492 -29.04 -72.06 36.65
N SER A 493 -29.15 -70.77 36.33
CA SER A 493 -28.70 -70.18 35.07
C SER A 493 -27.26 -69.72 35.26
N SER A 494 -26.37 -70.22 34.42
CA SER A 494 -24.94 -69.93 34.52
C SER A 494 -24.36 -69.51 33.19
N ILE A 495 -23.52 -68.47 33.21
CA ILE A 495 -22.53 -68.20 32.18
C ILE A 495 -21.14 -68.29 32.82
N TYR A 496 -20.26 -69.12 32.27
CA TYR A 496 -18.99 -69.45 32.91
C TYR A 496 -17.90 -69.78 31.90
N LEU A 497 -16.66 -69.65 32.35
CA LEU A 497 -15.46 -70.01 31.61
C LEU A 497 -14.92 -71.33 32.17
N ALA A 498 -14.59 -72.26 31.29
CA ALA A 498 -14.02 -73.56 31.66
C ALA A 498 -12.85 -73.91 30.73
N GLY A 499 -11.92 -74.72 31.24
CA GLY A 499 -10.87 -75.34 30.43
C GLY A 499 -11.41 -76.59 29.74
N GLU A 500 -10.54 -77.54 29.43
CA GLU A 500 -10.96 -78.85 28.91
C GLU A 500 -11.80 -79.66 29.90
N GLN A 501 -11.62 -79.41 31.20
CA GLN A 501 -12.47 -79.95 32.25
C GLN A 501 -13.57 -78.95 32.63
N ASN A 502 -14.76 -79.46 32.95
CA ASN A 502 -15.90 -78.63 33.36
C ASN A 502 -15.71 -77.98 34.75
N MET A 503 -14.78 -78.49 35.55
CA MET A 503 -14.44 -78.01 36.89
C MET A 503 -12.92 -78.05 37.06
N PRO A 504 -12.29 -77.07 37.75
CA PRO A 504 -12.89 -75.82 38.23
C PRO A 504 -13.39 -74.92 37.09
N ARG A 505 -14.27 -73.98 37.40
CA ARG A 505 -14.83 -73.03 36.42
C ARG A 505 -14.95 -71.62 36.98
N VAL A 506 -14.80 -70.62 36.13
CA VAL A 506 -14.97 -69.20 36.48
C VAL A 506 -16.38 -68.76 36.10
N ASN A 507 -17.25 -68.58 37.08
CA ASN A 507 -18.60 -68.11 36.84
C ASN A 507 -18.57 -66.60 36.55
N LEU A 508 -18.85 -66.20 35.30
CA LEU A 508 -19.15 -64.82 34.95
C LEU A 508 -20.44 -64.38 35.68
N LEU A 509 -21.43 -65.26 35.73
CA LEU A 509 -22.62 -65.16 36.56
C LEU A 509 -23.20 -66.55 36.83
N GLU A 510 -23.58 -66.81 38.08
CA GLU A 510 -24.51 -67.87 38.46
C GLU A 510 -25.71 -67.23 39.15
N MET A 511 -26.93 -67.54 38.71
CA MET A 511 -28.17 -67.04 39.32
C MET A 511 -29.27 -68.10 39.39
N GLY A 512 -30.14 -68.01 40.40
CA GLY A 512 -31.24 -68.95 40.61
C GLY A 512 -31.29 -69.42 42.06
N ASN A 513 -31.04 -70.72 42.31
CA ASN A 513 -30.94 -71.28 43.66
C ASN A 513 -29.88 -70.55 44.53
N LYS A 514 -28.75 -70.20 43.92
CA LYS A 514 -27.73 -69.31 44.48
C LYS A 514 -27.43 -68.21 43.46
N ASN A 515 -27.03 -67.04 43.96
CA ASN A 515 -26.68 -65.89 43.12
C ASN A 515 -25.26 -65.45 43.44
N ARG A 516 -24.31 -65.79 42.58
CA ARG A 516 -22.89 -65.60 42.88
C ARG A 516 -22.02 -65.35 41.64
N LEU A 517 -20.94 -64.64 41.89
CA LEU A 517 -19.78 -64.46 41.00
C LEU A 517 -18.60 -65.19 41.63
N GLY A 518 -17.64 -65.68 40.84
CA GLY A 518 -16.42 -66.26 41.40
C GLY A 518 -15.93 -67.52 40.72
N VAL A 519 -14.92 -68.14 41.30
CA VAL A 519 -14.37 -69.43 40.86
C VAL A 519 -15.05 -70.55 41.64
N LEU A 520 -15.69 -71.46 40.93
CA LEU A 520 -16.31 -72.66 41.48
C LEU A 520 -15.32 -73.82 41.39
N THR A 521 -15.05 -74.46 42.52
CA THR A 521 -14.24 -75.67 42.65
C THR A 521 -15.05 -76.80 43.31
N LEU A 522 -14.57 -78.05 43.19
CA LEU A 522 -15.11 -79.20 43.91
C LEU A 522 -14.12 -79.64 45.00
N ASN A 523 -14.49 -79.46 46.27
CA ASN A 523 -13.70 -79.92 47.41
C ASN A 523 -14.36 -81.16 48.01
N SER A 524 -13.74 -82.34 47.87
CA SER A 524 -14.29 -83.61 48.36
C SER A 524 -15.74 -83.87 47.88
N GLY A 525 -16.02 -83.55 46.61
CA GLY A 525 -17.35 -83.68 46.01
C GLY A 525 -18.36 -82.58 46.36
N LYS A 526 -18.02 -81.62 47.23
CA LYS A 526 -18.86 -80.46 47.56
C LYS A 526 -18.43 -79.21 46.78
N ALA A 527 -19.40 -78.53 46.20
CA ALA A 527 -19.20 -77.27 45.47
C ALA A 527 -18.77 -76.13 46.41
N ASN A 528 -17.59 -75.58 46.20
CA ASN A 528 -17.08 -74.39 46.88
C ASN A 528 -16.95 -73.23 45.89
N VAL A 529 -17.27 -71.99 46.30
CA VAL A 529 -17.04 -70.80 45.47
C VAL A 529 -16.20 -69.81 46.23
N ASP A 530 -15.05 -69.48 45.65
CA ASP A 530 -14.30 -68.28 46.03
C ASP A 530 -14.81 -67.11 45.19
N GLY A 531 -15.53 -66.19 45.84
CA GLY A 531 -16.24 -65.14 45.13
C GLY A 531 -17.25 -64.36 45.98
N MET A 532 -18.25 -63.80 45.30
CA MET A 532 -19.19 -62.84 45.89
C MET A 532 -20.64 -63.30 45.74
N ASP A 533 -21.39 -63.31 46.84
CA ASP A 533 -22.86 -63.41 46.83
C ASP A 533 -23.48 -62.09 46.35
N ILE A 534 -24.35 -62.18 45.35
CA ILE A 534 -25.01 -61.03 44.72
C ILE A 534 -26.54 -61.09 44.86
N SER A 535 -27.04 -61.82 45.86
CA SER A 535 -28.49 -62.00 46.09
C SER A 535 -29.26 -60.70 46.32
N ASN A 536 -28.57 -59.62 46.72
CA ASN A 536 -29.13 -58.28 46.90
C ASN A 536 -29.17 -57.42 45.61
N LEU A 537 -28.70 -57.95 44.48
CA LEU A 537 -28.80 -57.28 43.19
C LEU A 537 -30.28 -57.22 42.77
N LYS A 538 -30.76 -56.03 42.38
CA LYS A 538 -32.15 -55.87 41.90
C LYS A 538 -32.33 -56.62 40.58
N LYS A 539 -33.57 -57.03 40.29
CA LYS A 539 -33.89 -57.62 38.98
C LYS A 539 -33.73 -56.57 37.88
N GLY A 540 -33.10 -56.93 36.77
CA GLY A 540 -32.86 -55.99 35.68
C GLY A 540 -31.76 -56.44 34.72
N TRP A 541 -31.43 -55.59 33.75
CA TRP A 541 -30.32 -55.82 32.83
C TRP A 541 -29.02 -55.28 33.39
N TYR A 542 -27.96 -56.07 33.27
CA TYR A 542 -26.62 -55.71 33.72
C TYR A 542 -25.57 -56.23 32.74
N ILE A 543 -24.47 -55.50 32.59
CA ILE A 543 -23.26 -56.00 31.95
C ILE A 543 -22.41 -56.62 33.04
N PHE A 544 -22.27 -57.95 32.99
CA PHE A 544 -21.34 -58.69 33.82
C PHE A 544 -20.02 -58.82 33.06
N THR A 545 -18.92 -58.51 33.74
CA THR A 545 -17.57 -58.55 33.17
C THR A 545 -16.67 -59.40 34.04
N VAL A 546 -15.81 -60.22 33.43
CA VAL A 546 -14.61 -60.82 34.04
C VAL A 546 -13.39 -60.35 33.26
N VAL A 547 -12.43 -59.75 33.95
CA VAL A 547 -11.11 -59.46 33.42
C VAL A 547 -10.15 -60.54 33.94
N LYS A 548 -9.59 -61.35 33.03
CA LYS A 548 -8.56 -62.35 33.34
C LYS A 548 -7.18 -61.80 32.99
N GLN A 549 -6.27 -61.81 33.97
CA GLN A 549 -4.87 -61.44 33.82
C GLN A 549 -4.00 -62.42 34.60
N GLY A 550 -3.44 -63.42 33.91
CA GLY A 550 -2.78 -64.56 34.51
C GLY A 550 -3.69 -65.27 35.51
N ASN A 551 -3.27 -65.32 36.78
CA ASN A 551 -4.02 -65.92 37.88
C ASN A 551 -5.13 -65.00 38.45
N ASN A 552 -5.17 -63.72 38.08
CA ASN A 552 -6.10 -62.75 38.64
C ASN A 552 -7.37 -62.68 37.79
N PHE A 553 -8.51 -62.75 38.46
CA PHE A 553 -9.84 -62.59 37.87
C PHE A 553 -10.55 -61.45 38.58
N THR A 554 -10.96 -60.42 37.83
CA THR A 554 -11.67 -59.26 38.37
C THR A 554 -13.07 -59.19 37.79
N TRP A 555 -14.08 -59.26 38.65
CA TRP A 555 -15.48 -59.15 38.27
C TRP A 555 -15.95 -57.70 38.34
N LYS A 556 -16.73 -57.30 37.34
CA LYS A 556 -17.42 -56.00 37.33
C LYS A 556 -18.90 -56.19 36.99
N ILE A 557 -19.73 -55.32 37.54
CA ILE A 557 -21.13 -55.14 37.13
C ILE A 557 -21.27 -53.70 36.68
N ASN A 558 -21.71 -53.47 35.43
CA ASN A 558 -21.85 -52.13 34.85
C ASN A 558 -20.58 -51.27 35.05
N GLU A 559 -19.42 -51.86 34.74
CA GLU A 559 -18.07 -51.29 34.89
C GLU A 559 -17.59 -51.07 36.34
N THR A 560 -18.43 -51.28 37.35
CA THR A 560 -18.04 -51.19 38.76
C THR A 560 -17.38 -52.49 39.22
N GLU A 561 -16.14 -52.41 39.69
CA GLU A 561 -15.43 -53.56 40.25
C GLU A 561 -16.10 -54.07 41.54
N ILE A 562 -16.40 -55.37 41.54
CA ILE A 562 -17.11 -56.03 42.63
C ILE A 562 -16.16 -56.88 43.47
N ILE A 563 -15.31 -57.68 42.83
CA ILE A 563 -14.38 -58.57 43.51
C ILE A 563 -13.23 -58.93 42.59
N THR A 564 -12.06 -59.18 43.16
CA THR A 564 -10.92 -59.80 42.49
C THR A 564 -10.55 -61.08 43.25
N VAL A 565 -10.40 -62.18 42.52
CA VAL A 565 -10.04 -63.51 43.06
C VAL A 565 -8.80 -64.01 42.33
N GLN A 566 -7.91 -64.68 43.05
CA GLN A 566 -6.75 -65.34 42.47
C GLN A 566 -7.02 -66.84 42.32
N SER A 567 -6.77 -67.40 41.14
CA SER A 567 -6.87 -68.84 40.90
C SER A 567 -5.76 -69.29 39.95
N THR A 568 -4.77 -69.99 40.50
CA THR A 568 -3.66 -70.59 39.75
C THR A 568 -4.15 -71.75 38.87
N GLU A 569 -5.10 -72.55 39.35
CA GLU A 569 -5.70 -73.66 38.60
C GLU A 569 -6.42 -73.20 37.32
N MET A 570 -6.97 -71.98 37.34
CA MET A 570 -7.67 -71.39 36.19
C MET A 570 -6.76 -70.54 35.30
N ASN A 571 -5.44 -70.53 35.51
CA ASN A 571 -4.50 -69.85 34.62
C ASN A 571 -4.17 -70.70 33.38
N THR A 572 -5.20 -70.97 32.60
CA THR A 572 -5.13 -71.70 31.34
C THR A 572 -6.02 -71.01 30.30
N LYS A 573 -6.04 -71.53 29.07
CA LYS A 573 -7.00 -71.08 28.06
C LYS A 573 -8.40 -71.56 28.46
N LEU A 574 -9.36 -70.65 28.44
CA LEU A 574 -10.75 -70.94 28.83
C LEU A 574 -11.71 -70.62 27.68
N HIS A 575 -12.75 -71.43 27.52
CA HIS A 575 -13.85 -71.18 26.61
C HIS A 575 -15.13 -70.86 27.38
N LEU A 576 -16.04 -70.15 26.72
CA LEU A 576 -17.29 -69.68 27.30
C LEU A 576 -18.39 -70.73 27.20
N ASN A 577 -19.20 -70.85 28.24
CA ASN A 577 -20.37 -71.70 28.30
C ASN A 577 -21.54 -70.92 28.90
N ALA A 578 -22.76 -71.14 28.38
CA ALA A 578 -23.99 -70.66 29.00
C ALA A 578 -25.03 -71.79 29.04
N SER A 579 -25.65 -72.01 30.20
CA SER A 579 -26.60 -73.11 30.40
C SER A 579 -27.59 -72.83 31.52
N ILE A 580 -28.66 -73.62 31.55
CA ILE A 580 -29.55 -73.71 32.71
C ILE A 580 -29.62 -75.15 33.20
N ILE A 581 -29.49 -75.38 34.49
CA ILE A 581 -29.73 -76.70 35.10
C ILE A 581 -30.95 -76.65 36.01
N VAL A 582 -31.66 -77.77 36.13
CA VAL A 582 -32.81 -77.92 37.04
C VAL A 582 -32.34 -78.55 38.34
N VAL A 583 -32.52 -77.84 39.46
CA VAL A 583 -32.08 -78.32 40.79
C VAL A 583 -33.24 -78.75 41.67
N ASN A 584 -34.46 -78.25 41.42
CA ASN A 584 -35.69 -78.64 42.09
C ASN A 584 -36.86 -78.60 41.09
N ASP A 585 -37.97 -79.26 41.41
CA ASP A 585 -39.18 -79.24 40.56
C ASP A 585 -39.66 -77.79 40.36
N VAL A 586 -39.87 -77.39 39.10
CA VAL A 586 -40.21 -76.01 38.73
C VAL A 586 -41.74 -75.87 38.71
N PRO A 587 -42.33 -74.91 39.46
CA PRO A 587 -43.77 -74.66 39.41
C PRO A 587 -44.23 -74.37 37.98
N GLY A 588 -45.38 -74.92 37.58
CA GLY A 588 -45.96 -74.71 36.25
C GLY A 588 -46.12 -73.22 35.88
N SER A 589 -46.41 -72.37 36.85
CA SER A 589 -46.54 -70.91 36.66
C SER A 589 -45.22 -70.19 36.34
N GLN A 590 -44.08 -70.86 36.49
CA GLN A 590 -42.74 -70.33 36.20
C GLN A 590 -42.13 -70.93 34.93
N LEU A 591 -42.86 -71.83 34.24
CA LEU A 591 -42.42 -72.49 33.02
C LEU A 591 -43.01 -71.82 31.77
N PRO A 592 -42.25 -71.73 30.65
CA PRO A 592 -40.83 -72.05 30.56
C PRO A 592 -39.97 -71.04 31.35
N ALA A 593 -38.98 -71.53 32.09
CA ALA A 593 -38.07 -70.67 32.84
C ALA A 593 -36.90 -70.27 31.94
N GLY A 594 -36.70 -68.97 31.72
CA GLY A 594 -35.76 -68.42 30.75
C GLY A 594 -34.47 -67.86 31.34
N PHE A 595 -33.37 -67.92 30.58
CA PHE A 595 -32.12 -67.23 30.82
C PHE A 595 -31.81 -66.33 29.63
N GLU A 596 -31.99 -65.01 29.82
CA GLU A 596 -31.90 -64.02 28.75
C GLU A 596 -30.52 -63.35 28.72
N ILE A 597 -29.86 -63.42 27.56
CA ILE A 597 -28.57 -62.80 27.24
C ILE A 597 -28.76 -61.94 26.00
N ASP A 598 -28.51 -60.63 26.11
CA ASP A 598 -28.66 -59.65 25.03
C ASP A 598 -27.49 -59.74 24.06
N TRP A 599 -26.26 -59.68 24.58
CA TRP A 599 -25.04 -59.84 23.80
C TRP A 599 -23.90 -60.40 24.63
N VAL A 600 -22.89 -60.97 23.97
CA VAL A 600 -21.62 -61.45 24.55
C VAL A 600 -20.47 -60.84 23.77
N LYS A 601 -19.42 -60.40 24.48
CA LYS A 601 -18.17 -59.91 23.88
C LYS A 601 -16.96 -60.42 24.64
N CYS A 602 -15.94 -60.83 23.90
CA CYS A 602 -14.65 -61.21 24.42
C CYS A 602 -13.58 -60.36 23.75
N TYR A 603 -12.67 -59.85 24.58
CA TYR A 603 -11.58 -59.00 24.16
C TYR A 603 -10.24 -59.62 24.54
N ARG A 604 -9.25 -59.46 23.67
CA ARG A 604 -7.84 -59.67 24.01
C ARG A 604 -7.07 -58.38 23.83
N LYS A 605 -5.90 -58.28 24.45
CA LYS A 605 -4.98 -57.18 24.15
C LYS A 605 -4.50 -57.35 22.71
N ARG A 606 -4.50 -56.27 21.93
CA ARG A 606 -3.86 -56.24 20.61
C ARG A 606 -2.40 -56.62 20.78
N LEU A 607 -1.92 -57.49 19.91
CA LEU A 607 -0.49 -57.73 19.79
C LEU A 607 0.08 -56.51 19.06
N ASN A 608 1.00 -55.80 19.72
CA ASN A 608 1.67 -54.64 19.13
C ASN A 608 2.52 -55.03 17.92
#